data_AF-A0A1V5B890-F1
#
_entry.id   AF-A0A1V5B890-F1
#
_cell.length_a   1.000
_cell.length_b   1.000
_cell.length_c   1.000
_cell.angle_alpha   90.00
_cell.angle_beta   90.00
_cell.angle_gamma   90.00
#
_symmetry.space_group_name_H-M   'P 1'
#
loop_
_entity.id
_entity.type
_entity.pdbx_description
1 polymer ?
#
loop_
_entity_poly.entity_id
_entity_poly.type
_entity_poly.pdbx_seq_one_letter_code
_entity_poly.pdbx_strand_id
1 'polypeptide(L)'
;MKPRSCKAKGRRLQNALAADLQKMLGLAEADVKPSVMGEQGMDLKLSSAARSRFPFAVEAKNCEALSIWRSLEQAEKNAKAEGLKPLLAFKRNGSKIYVAMAWNDFLELCSML
;
A
#
# COMPACT_ATOMS: atom_id res chain seq x y z
N MET A 1 14.66 15.89 -8.61
CA MET A 1 13.34 15.52 -9.20
C MET A 1 13.35 14.04 -9.57
N LYS A 2 12.37 13.22 -9.16
CA LYS A 2 12.32 11.80 -9.61
C LYS A 2 11.99 11.73 -11.11
N PRO A 3 12.65 10.86 -11.90
CA PRO A 3 12.34 10.66 -13.32
C PRO A 3 10.87 10.27 -13.56
N ARG A 4 10.32 10.66 -14.72
CA ARG A 4 8.93 10.36 -15.11
C ARG A 4 8.65 8.87 -15.13
N SER A 5 9.62 8.06 -15.56
CA SER A 5 9.52 6.60 -15.58
C SER A 5 9.34 6.01 -14.17
N CYS A 6 10.07 6.52 -13.17
CA CYS A 6 9.92 6.09 -11.78
C CYS A 6 8.52 6.42 -11.24
N LYS A 7 8.01 7.62 -11.52
CA LYS A 7 6.65 8.02 -11.14
C LYS A 7 5.59 7.13 -11.80
N ALA A 8 5.77 6.80 -13.08
CA ALA A 8 4.86 5.91 -13.81
C ALA A 8 4.87 4.48 -13.24
N LYS A 9 6.04 3.95 -12.86
CA LYS A 9 6.17 2.63 -12.22
C LYS A 9 5.43 2.58 -10.87
N GLY A 10 5.56 3.62 -10.04
CA GLY A 10 4.83 3.74 -8.78
C GLY A 10 3.32 3.76 -8.99
N ARG A 11 2.83 4.64 -9.88
CA ARG A 11 1.39 4.71 -10.21
C ARG A 11 0.83 3.38 -10.71
N ARG A 12 1.56 2.66 -11.56
CA ARG A 12 1.13 1.33 -12.05
C ARG A 12 1.00 0.32 -10.91
N LEU A 13 1.90 0.34 -9.94
CA LEU A 13 1.80 -0.54 -8.77
C LEU A 13 0.58 -0.18 -7.91
N GLN A 14 0.37 1.12 -7.62
CA GLN A 14 -0.79 1.58 -6.85
C GLN A 14 -2.11 1.19 -7.53
N ASN A 15 -2.23 1.39 -8.84
CA ASN A 15 -3.41 1.00 -9.60
C ASN A 15 -3.66 -0.52 -9.53
N ALA A 16 -2.61 -1.34 -9.63
CA ALA A 16 -2.73 -2.79 -9.55
C ALA A 16 -3.22 -3.24 -8.15
N LEU A 17 -2.62 -2.70 -7.08
CA LEU A 17 -3.03 -2.99 -5.71
C LEU A 17 -4.48 -2.59 -5.45
N ALA A 18 -4.90 -1.41 -5.92
CA ALA A 18 -6.28 -0.96 -5.81
C ALA A 18 -7.25 -1.92 -6.51
N ALA A 19 -6.95 -2.29 -7.76
CA ALA A 19 -7.78 -3.22 -8.54
C ALA A 19 -7.88 -4.61 -7.88
N ASP A 20 -6.78 -5.13 -7.35
CA ASP A 20 -6.77 -6.41 -6.64
C ASP A 20 -7.64 -6.37 -5.37
N LEU A 21 -7.55 -5.29 -4.58
CA LEU A 21 -8.37 -5.10 -3.38
C LEU A 21 -9.85 -4.94 -3.71
N GLN A 22 -10.18 -4.13 -4.73
CA GLN A 22 -11.56 -3.97 -5.22
C GLN A 22 -12.16 -5.33 -5.61
N LYS A 23 -11.43 -6.11 -6.41
CA LYS A 23 -11.87 -7.43 -6.86
C LYS A 23 -12.03 -8.41 -5.71
N MET A 24 -11.02 -8.51 -4.83
CA MET A 24 -11.02 -9.48 -3.74
C MET A 24 -12.11 -9.18 -2.71
N LEU A 25 -12.35 -7.89 -2.42
CA LEU A 25 -13.35 -7.47 -1.45
C LEU A 25 -14.74 -7.25 -2.08
N GLY A 26 -14.87 -7.22 -3.40
CA GLY A 26 -16.12 -6.83 -4.07
C GLY A 26 -16.50 -5.37 -3.78
N LEU A 27 -15.52 -4.48 -3.76
CA LEU A 27 -15.67 -3.04 -3.50
C LEU A 27 -15.65 -2.24 -4.79
N ALA A 28 -16.33 -1.08 -4.81
CA ALA A 28 -16.33 -0.18 -5.95
C ALA A 28 -15.03 0.63 -6.05
N GLU A 29 -14.78 1.26 -7.21
CA GLU A 29 -13.61 2.12 -7.39
C GLU A 29 -13.56 3.28 -6.38
N ALA A 30 -14.72 3.80 -5.98
CA ALA A 30 -14.82 4.87 -5.00
C ALA A 30 -14.33 4.45 -3.59
N ASP A 31 -14.34 3.15 -3.28
CA ASP A 31 -13.96 2.63 -1.97
C ASP A 31 -12.46 2.43 -1.82
N VAL A 32 -11.75 2.12 -2.91
CA VAL A 32 -10.30 1.91 -2.92
C VAL A 32 -9.72 2.60 -4.15
N LYS A 33 -9.01 3.72 -3.97
CA LYS A 33 -8.42 4.47 -5.09
C LYS A 33 -6.96 4.84 -4.83
N PRO A 34 -6.08 4.82 -5.84
CA PRO A 34 -4.74 5.38 -5.72
C PRO A 34 -4.76 6.86 -5.30
N SER A 35 -3.80 7.27 -4.48
CA SER A 35 -3.61 8.68 -4.12
C SER A 35 -3.13 9.51 -5.30
N VAL A 36 -3.38 10.83 -5.25
CA VAL A 36 -2.89 11.73 -6.29
C VAL A 36 -1.38 11.81 -6.20
N MET A 37 -0.68 11.69 -7.33
CA MET A 37 0.79 11.72 -7.33
C MET A 37 1.33 13.01 -6.73
N GLY A 38 2.12 12.87 -5.66
CA GLY A 38 2.73 14.01 -4.95
C GLY A 38 1.91 14.51 -3.76
N GLU A 39 0.73 13.95 -3.52
CA GLU A 39 -0.02 14.13 -2.28
C GLU A 39 0.71 13.48 -1.10
N GLN A 40 0.52 14.02 0.10
CA GLN A 40 1.01 13.41 1.35
C GLN A 40 0.01 12.37 1.85
N GLY A 41 0.48 11.40 2.63
CA GLY A 41 -0.35 10.33 3.19
C GLY A 41 -0.10 8.98 2.53
N MET A 42 -1.02 8.05 2.76
CA MET A 42 -0.95 6.68 2.22
C MET A 42 -1.17 6.62 0.71
N ASP A 43 -0.65 5.60 0.06
CA ASP A 43 -0.68 5.46 -1.41
C ASP A 43 -2.02 4.99 -1.97
N LEU A 44 -2.89 4.42 -1.14
CA LEU A 44 -4.27 4.06 -1.46
C LEU A 44 -5.22 4.76 -0.50
N LYS A 45 -6.21 5.49 -1.01
CA LYS A 45 -7.33 6.04 -0.23
C LYS A 45 -8.42 4.99 -0.09
N LEU A 46 -8.89 4.81 1.15
CA LEU A 46 -9.85 3.80 1.54
C LEU A 46 -11.09 4.45 2.16
N SER A 47 -12.28 4.07 1.71
CA SER A 47 -13.55 4.41 2.38
C SER A 47 -13.67 3.69 3.72
N SER A 48 -14.63 4.09 4.55
CA SER A 48 -14.89 3.41 5.82
C SER A 48 -15.21 1.93 5.64
N ALA A 49 -15.93 1.57 4.57
CA ALA A 49 -16.26 0.18 4.24
C ALA A 49 -15.02 -0.62 3.79
N ALA A 50 -14.09 0.03 3.09
CA ALA A 50 -12.81 -0.60 2.76
C ALA A 50 -11.93 -0.80 4.00
N ARG A 51 -11.82 0.21 4.88
CA ARG A 51 -11.01 0.16 6.10
C ARG A 51 -11.47 -0.93 7.07
N SER A 52 -12.77 -1.19 7.18
CA SER A 52 -13.28 -2.24 8.06
C SER A 52 -12.90 -3.65 7.62
N ARG A 53 -12.62 -3.85 6.32
CA ARG A 53 -12.23 -5.14 5.74
C ARG A 53 -10.74 -5.26 5.43
N PHE A 54 -10.08 -4.12 5.25
CA PHE A 54 -8.67 -4.00 4.96
C PHE A 54 -8.09 -2.84 5.79
N PRO A 55 -7.77 -3.08 7.08
CA PRO A 55 -7.37 -2.03 8.03
C PRO A 55 -5.89 -1.63 7.90
N PHE A 56 -5.39 -1.49 6.66
CA PHE A 56 -3.99 -1.23 6.38
C PHE A 56 -3.78 0.06 5.59
N ALA A 57 -2.85 0.90 6.05
CA ALA A 57 -2.32 2.02 5.28
C ALA A 57 -1.18 1.53 4.39
N VAL A 58 -1.40 1.57 3.08
CA VAL A 58 -0.47 1.04 2.08
C VAL A 58 0.57 2.08 1.70
N GLU A 59 1.83 1.67 1.69
CA GLU A 59 2.95 2.33 1.02
C GLU A 59 3.45 1.41 -0.11
N ALA A 60 3.63 1.94 -1.32
CA ALA A 60 3.88 1.18 -2.54
C ALA A 60 5.21 1.58 -3.19
N LYS A 61 6.14 0.63 -3.32
CA LYS A 61 7.46 0.85 -3.92
C LYS A 61 7.73 -0.07 -5.11
N ASN A 62 7.93 0.51 -6.28
CA ASN A 62 8.42 -0.20 -7.47
C ASN A 62 9.83 0.29 -7.83
N CYS A 63 10.85 -0.41 -7.36
CA CYS A 63 12.26 -0.05 -7.54
C CYS A 63 13.17 -1.27 -7.47
N GLU A 64 14.34 -1.18 -8.13
CA GLU A 64 15.30 -2.29 -8.18
C GLU A 64 16.06 -2.47 -6.86
N ALA A 65 16.37 -1.35 -6.21
CA ALA A 65 16.95 -1.27 -4.87
C ALA A 65 15.96 -0.55 -3.94
N LEU A 66 15.61 -1.20 -2.83
CA LEU A 66 14.67 -0.70 -1.84
C LEU A 66 15.40 -0.45 -0.52
N SER A 67 15.31 0.77 0.00
CA SER A 67 15.63 1.01 1.42
C SER A 67 14.41 0.58 2.24
N ILE A 68 14.48 -0.62 2.82
CA ILE A 68 13.37 -1.22 3.56
C ILE A 68 12.99 -0.36 4.77
N TRP A 69 13.98 0.03 5.58
CA TRP A 69 13.78 0.80 6.80
C TRP A 69 13.10 2.15 6.56
N ARG A 70 13.60 2.92 5.60
CA ARG A 70 12.99 4.21 5.24
C ARG A 70 11.57 4.05 4.71
N SER A 71 11.29 2.96 4.01
CA SER A 71 9.96 2.71 3.44
C SER A 71 8.98 2.26 4.53
N LEU A 72 9.42 1.47 5.50
CA LEU A 72 8.64 1.10 6.68
C LEU A 72 8.35 2.32 7.55
N GLU A 73 9.34 3.18 7.82
CA GLU A 73 9.13 4.43 8.57
C GLU A 73 8.07 5.32 7.91
N GLN A 74 8.08 5.41 6.57
CA GLN A 74 7.06 6.14 5.83
C GLN A 74 5.67 5.49 5.96
N ALA A 75 5.61 4.16 5.86
CA ALA A 75 4.37 3.40 6.04
C ALA A 75 3.80 3.59 7.46
N GLU A 76 4.63 3.46 8.49
CA GLU A 76 4.27 3.65 9.90
C GLU A 76 3.76 5.07 10.19
N LYS A 77 4.46 6.08 9.69
CA LYS A 77 4.04 7.48 9.84
C LYS A 77 2.66 7.73 9.23
N ASN A 78 2.45 7.26 8.00
CA ASN A 78 1.18 7.43 7.29
C ASN A 78 0.07 6.61 7.95
N ALA A 79 0.36 5.39 8.38
CA ALA A 79 -0.57 4.52 9.09
C ALA A 79 -1.05 5.13 10.41
N LYS A 80 -0.12 5.69 11.20
CA LYS A 80 -0.44 6.39 12.44
C LYS A 80 -1.35 7.59 12.22
N ALA A 81 -1.12 8.37 11.16
CA ALA A 81 -1.95 9.52 10.82
C ALA A 81 -3.40 9.12 10.46
N GLU A 82 -3.57 7.92 9.91
CA GLU A 82 -4.86 7.40 9.44
C GLU A 82 -5.55 6.46 10.44
N GLY A 83 -4.89 6.10 11.55
CA GLY A 83 -5.38 5.12 12.52
C GLY A 83 -5.46 3.69 11.94
N LEU A 84 -4.54 3.33 11.05
CA LEU A 84 -4.48 2.03 10.36
C LEU A 84 -3.18 1.29 10.70
N LYS A 85 -3.08 0.02 10.33
CA LYS A 85 -1.83 -0.76 10.42
C LYS A 85 -0.91 -0.49 9.22
N PRO A 86 0.42 -0.38 9.40
CA PRO A 86 1.33 -0.13 8.29
C PRO A 86 1.48 -1.35 7.39
N LEU A 87 1.46 -1.13 6.06
CA LEU A 87 1.73 -2.17 5.08
C LEU A 87 2.60 -1.62 3.94
N LEU A 88 3.79 -2.18 3.79
CA LEU A 88 4.67 -1.87 2.66
C LEU A 88 4.50 -2.91 1.56
N ALA A 89 3.92 -2.52 0.43
CA ALA A 89 3.87 -3.31 -0.79
C ALA A 89 5.02 -2.94 -1.73
N PHE A 90 5.80 -3.91 -2.19
CA PHE A 90 6.96 -3.62 -3.03
C PHE A 90 7.26 -4.68 -4.10
N LYS A 91 7.91 -4.23 -5.17
CA LYS A 91 8.40 -5.10 -6.25
C LYS A 91 9.56 -4.49 -7.02
N ARG A 92 10.29 -5.34 -7.74
CA ARG A 92 11.10 -4.93 -8.89
C ARG A 92 10.24 -4.86 -10.15
N ASN A 93 10.73 -4.21 -11.18
CA ASN A 93 9.98 -4.14 -12.43
C ASN A 93 9.83 -5.56 -13.04
N GLY A 94 8.61 -5.94 -13.43
CA GLY A 94 8.34 -7.27 -13.99
C GLY A 94 8.38 -8.44 -13.00
N SER A 95 8.51 -8.19 -11.69
CA SER A 95 8.52 -9.26 -10.67
C SER A 95 7.17 -9.42 -9.95
N LYS A 96 7.10 -10.43 -9.07
CA LYS A 96 6.02 -10.58 -8.07
C LYS A 96 5.97 -9.36 -7.14
N ILE A 97 4.80 -9.09 -6.58
CA ILE A 97 4.57 -8.14 -5.49
C ILE A 97 4.80 -8.88 -4.17
N TYR A 98 5.54 -8.25 -3.27
CA TYR A 98 5.74 -8.70 -1.89
C TYR A 98 5.15 -7.66 -0.94
N VAL A 99 4.87 -8.10 0.28
CA VAL A 99 4.44 -7.23 1.37
C VAL A 99 5.39 -7.39 2.56
N ALA A 100 5.60 -6.30 3.29
CA ALA A 100 6.23 -6.29 4.60
C ALA A 100 5.30 -5.58 5.59
N MET A 101 5.15 -6.17 6.77
CA MET A 101 4.39 -5.67 7.91
C MET A 101 5.12 -6.06 9.20
N ALA A 102 4.74 -5.49 10.33
CA ALA A 102 5.30 -5.90 11.62
C ALA A 102 4.97 -7.36 11.91
N TRP A 103 5.88 -8.08 12.56
CA TRP A 103 5.69 -9.48 12.90
C TRP A 103 4.44 -9.72 13.75
N ASN A 104 4.16 -8.84 14.71
CA ASN A 104 2.96 -8.95 15.54
C ASN A 104 1.66 -8.74 14.74
N ASP A 105 1.65 -7.83 13.76
CA ASP A 105 0.49 -7.65 12.87
C ASP A 105 0.24 -8.92 12.04
N PHE A 106 1.32 -9.57 11.58
CA PHE A 106 1.22 -10.84 10.87
C PHE A 106 0.70 -11.96 11.77
N LEU A 107 1.19 -12.06 13.01
CA LEU A 107 0.69 -13.06 13.98
C LEU A 107 -0.81 -12.89 14.26
N GLU A 108 -1.28 -11.65 14.40
CA GLU A 108 -2.71 -11.35 14.60
C GLU A 108 -3.55 -11.76 13.38
N LEU A 109 -3.04 -11.55 12.17
CA LEU A 109 -3.69 -12.06 10.95
C LEU A 109 -3.77 -13.59 10.95
N CYS A 110 -2.69 -14.27 11.34
CA CYS A 110 -2.67 -15.73 11.41
C CYS A 110 -3.65 -16.30 12.46
N SER A 111 -3.94 -15.56 13.54
CA SER A 111 -4.92 -16.02 14.54
C SER A 111 -6.38 -15.81 14.14
N MET A 112 -6.62 -15.10 13.03
CA MET A 112 -7.96 -14.90 12.45
C MET A 112 -8.30 -15.89 11.33
N LEU A 113 -7.32 -16.72 10.93
CA LEU A 113 -7.47 -17.80 9.94
C LEU A 113 -7.93 -19.09 10.62
#